data_AF-A0A223MAD4-F1
#
_entry.id   AF-A0A223MAD4-F1
#
_cell.length_a   1.000
_cell.length_b   1.000
_cell.length_c   1.000
_cell.angle_alpha   90.00
_cell.angle_beta   90.00
_cell.angle_gamma   90.00
#
_symmetry.space_group_name_H-M   'P 1'
#
loop_
_entity.id
_entity.type
_entity.pdbx_description
1 polymer ?
#
loop_
_entity_poly.entity_id
_entity_poly.type
_entity_poly.pdbx_seq_one_letter_code
_entity_poly.pdbx_strand_id
1 'polypeptide(L)'
;MFPGIALLANENNVVQLAERNEDDYYFGIGLAGYQYLSYYGGWFYQDKISWTGKARTKFRLKNTYYDNPKNLKLEVSSWISGIGSPSFQVGGEIKYDGKFSAKASANAGISIDSNGYLVDSITSYNHKYAGIDYEFNGWKYKVTKFGSWASARAEYGKWKASNILSNSSFYKVSKLSESLEE
;
A
#
# COMPACT_ATOMS: atom_id res chain seq x y z
N MET A 1 8.88 -35.48 21.33
CA MET A 1 9.38 -34.09 21.42
C MET A 1 10.01 -33.78 20.06
N PHE A 2 9.28 -33.11 19.16
CA PHE A 2 9.77 -32.82 17.81
C PHE A 2 10.76 -31.64 17.89
N PRO A 3 12.02 -31.80 17.48
CA PRO A 3 12.97 -30.70 17.41
C PRO A 3 12.68 -29.88 16.14
N GLY A 4 12.70 -28.54 16.25
CA GLY A 4 12.95 -27.69 15.07
C GLY A 4 11.86 -26.74 14.60
N ILE A 5 10.98 -26.23 15.47
CA ILE A 5 10.32 -24.94 15.17
C ILE A 5 11.25 -23.82 15.64
N ALA A 6 12.19 -23.42 14.79
CA ALA A 6 12.81 -22.11 14.94
C ALA A 6 11.82 -21.08 14.40
N LEU A 7 11.09 -20.42 15.30
CA LEU A 7 10.31 -19.23 14.98
C LEU A 7 11.30 -18.10 14.67
N LEU A 8 11.85 -18.06 13.45
CA LEU A 8 12.58 -16.89 12.95
C LEU A 8 11.55 -15.84 12.55
N ALA A 9 11.01 -15.17 13.57
CA ALA A 9 10.16 -14.02 13.42
C ALA A 9 11.04 -12.82 13.02
N ASN A 10 10.77 -12.21 11.87
CA ASN A 10 11.35 -10.93 11.50
C ASN A 10 10.23 -9.90 11.37
N GLU A 11 10.27 -8.90 12.24
CA GLU A 11 9.35 -7.77 12.24
C GLU A 11 10.07 -6.53 11.70
N ASN A 12 9.48 -5.92 10.68
CA ASN A 12 10.01 -4.71 10.08
C ASN A 12 9.02 -3.57 10.26
N ASN A 13 9.50 -2.48 10.88
CA ASN A 13 8.79 -1.21 10.92
C ASN A 13 9.02 -0.48 9.60
N VAL A 14 7.93 -0.16 8.90
CA VAL A 14 7.98 0.57 7.64
C VAL A 14 7.44 1.97 7.87
N VAL A 15 8.28 2.96 7.56
CA VAL A 15 7.88 4.37 7.46
C VAL A 15 8.45 4.91 6.16
N GLN A 16 7.57 5.32 5.26
CA GLN A 16 7.90 5.87 3.96
C GLN A 16 7.11 7.15 3.75
N LEU A 17 7.81 8.26 3.54
CA LEU A 17 7.22 9.57 3.32
C LEU A 17 7.81 10.19 2.06
N ALA A 18 6.94 10.72 1.21
CA ALA A 18 7.35 11.47 0.04
C ALA A 18 6.44 12.69 -0.18
N GLU A 19 7.04 13.75 -0.72
CA GLU A 19 6.36 15.01 -0.96
C GLU A 19 6.80 15.66 -2.27
N ARG A 20 5.83 16.19 -3.01
CA ARG A 20 6.03 17.15 -4.11
C ARG A 20 5.41 18.48 -3.72
N ASN A 21 6.23 19.51 -3.61
CA ASN A 21 5.84 20.83 -3.13
C ASN A 21 6.17 21.88 -4.20
N GLU A 22 5.42 21.84 -5.30
CA GLU A 22 5.61 22.71 -6.48
C GLU A 22 4.89 24.05 -6.27
N ASP A 23 5.18 25.08 -7.06
CA ASP A 23 4.52 26.40 -6.94
C ASP A 23 2.99 26.34 -7.08
N ASP A 24 2.50 25.40 -7.89
CA ASP A 24 1.08 25.24 -8.21
C ASP A 24 0.32 24.34 -7.22
N TYR A 25 0.99 23.43 -6.51
CA TYR A 25 0.32 22.41 -5.70
C TYR A 25 1.22 21.79 -4.63
N TYR A 26 0.56 21.22 -3.62
CA TYR A 26 1.16 20.30 -2.67
C TYR A 26 0.62 18.89 -2.92
N PHE A 27 1.52 17.90 -2.91
CA PHE A 27 1.15 16.48 -2.96
C PHE A 27 2.03 15.66 -2.02
N GLY A 28 1.47 15.20 -0.91
CA GLY A 28 2.14 14.36 0.08
C GLY A 28 1.55 12.95 0.14
N ILE A 29 2.39 11.97 0.42
CA ILE A 29 1.99 10.58 0.66
C ILE A 29 2.80 9.99 1.81
N GLY A 30 2.15 9.16 2.61
CA GLY A 30 2.76 8.42 3.70
C GLY A 30 2.28 6.98 3.75
N LEU A 31 3.21 6.07 4.04
CA LEU A 31 2.95 4.68 4.41
C LEU A 31 3.65 4.39 5.73
N ALA A 32 2.88 3.97 6.73
CA ALA A 32 3.41 3.56 8.03
C ALA A 32 2.78 2.23 8.46
N GLY A 33 3.57 1.32 9.02
CA GLY A 33 3.05 0.03 9.48
C GLY A 33 4.12 -0.98 9.86
N TYR A 34 3.66 -2.19 10.09
CA TYR A 34 4.46 -3.35 10.50
C TYR A 34 4.33 -4.45 9.47
N GLN A 35 5.42 -5.18 9.28
CA GLN A 35 5.47 -6.36 8.43
C GLN A 35 6.07 -7.51 9.22
N TYR A 36 5.40 -8.66 9.22
CA TYR A 36 5.80 -9.80 10.03
C TYR A 36 5.91 -11.06 9.17
N LEU A 37 7.08 -11.70 9.18
CA LEU A 37 7.30 -13.01 8.59
C LEU A 37 7.14 -14.09 9.66
N SER A 38 6.15 -14.97 9.48
CA SER A 38 5.98 -16.20 10.26
C SER A 38 6.39 -17.42 9.43
N TYR A 39 7.30 -18.22 9.96
CA TYR A 39 7.60 -19.54 9.40
C TYR A 39 6.69 -20.60 10.02
N TYR A 40 5.79 -21.19 9.23
CA TYR A 40 5.02 -22.37 9.63
C TYR A 40 5.75 -23.64 9.16
N GLY A 41 6.66 -24.14 9.99
CA GLY A 41 7.35 -25.40 9.74
C GLY A 41 6.37 -26.59 9.72
N GLY A 42 6.34 -27.34 8.63
CA GLY A 42 5.49 -28.51 8.42
C GLY A 42 5.59 -29.04 6.98
N TRP A 43 4.92 -30.16 6.68
CA TRP A 43 5.02 -30.91 5.41
C TRP A 43 4.67 -30.12 4.13
N PHE A 44 4.16 -28.88 4.23
CA PHE A 44 3.72 -28.04 3.10
C PHE A 44 4.51 -26.72 2.91
N TYR A 45 5.51 -26.41 3.77
CA TYR A 45 6.54 -25.35 3.60
C TYR A 45 6.11 -24.03 2.95
N GLN A 46 5.05 -23.37 3.45
CA GLN A 46 4.74 -21.99 3.04
C GLN A 46 5.02 -21.02 4.18
N ASP A 47 5.79 -19.99 3.85
CA ASP A 47 6.04 -18.86 4.75
C ASP A 47 4.83 -17.94 4.67
N LYS A 48 4.41 -17.42 5.82
CA LYS A 48 3.32 -16.45 5.92
C LYS A 48 3.91 -15.06 6.18
N ILE A 49 3.41 -14.07 5.46
CA ILE A 49 3.74 -12.66 5.66
C ILE A 49 2.45 -11.94 6.03
N SER A 50 2.52 -11.10 7.05
CA SER A 50 1.41 -10.25 7.47
C SER A 50 1.85 -8.79 7.36
N TRP A 51 0.98 -7.93 6.83
CA TRP A 51 1.20 -6.48 6.77
C TRP A 51 0.04 -5.79 7.47
N THR A 52 0.34 -4.88 8.38
CA THR A 52 -0.68 -4.07 9.05
C THR A 52 -0.21 -2.63 9.10
N GLY A 53 -1.05 -1.69 8.66
CA GLY A 53 -0.65 -0.31 8.66
C GLY A 53 -1.67 0.64 8.07
N LYS A 54 -1.18 1.84 7.78
CA LYS A 54 -1.94 2.97 7.26
C LYS A 54 -1.19 3.58 6.10
N ALA A 55 -1.92 3.83 5.01
CA ALA A 55 -1.49 4.69 3.94
C ALA A 55 -2.40 5.92 3.90
N ARG A 56 -1.80 7.09 3.73
CA ARG A 56 -2.50 8.37 3.64
C ARG A 56 -1.91 9.20 2.53
N THR A 57 -2.72 10.01 1.89
CA THR A 57 -2.25 10.98 0.91
C THR A 57 -3.11 12.24 0.95
N LYS A 58 -2.46 13.37 0.66
CA LYS A 58 -3.10 14.67 0.53
C LYS A 58 -2.64 15.36 -0.75
N PHE A 59 -3.59 15.86 -1.54
CA PHE A 59 -3.34 16.75 -2.66
C PHE A 59 -4.14 18.04 -2.50
N ARG A 60 -3.49 19.20 -2.70
CA ARG A 60 -4.20 20.48 -2.83
C ARG A 60 -3.52 21.36 -3.87
N LEU A 61 -4.31 22.20 -4.52
CA LEU A 61 -3.79 23.31 -5.31
C LEU A 61 -3.35 24.46 -4.39
N LYS A 62 -2.32 25.19 -4.82
CA LYS A 62 -1.91 26.46 -4.20
C LYS A 62 -2.65 27.61 -4.89
N ASN A 63 -2.88 28.69 -4.15
CA ASN A 63 -3.45 29.95 -4.67
C ASN A 63 -4.82 29.85 -5.37
N THR A 64 -5.66 28.88 -4.98
CA THR A 64 -7.02 28.70 -5.53
C THR A 64 -8.06 28.51 -4.42
N TYR A 65 -9.25 29.11 -4.59
CA TYR A 65 -10.33 29.11 -3.60
C TYR A 65 -11.12 27.77 -3.58
N TYR A 66 -11.15 27.07 -4.71
CA TYR A 66 -11.62 25.68 -4.84
C TYR A 66 -10.43 24.80 -5.19
N ASP A 67 -10.04 23.92 -4.27
CA ASP A 67 -8.68 23.37 -4.17
C ASP A 67 -8.63 21.84 -4.08
N ASN A 68 -9.77 21.19 -4.35
CA ASN A 68 -9.88 19.73 -4.41
C ASN A 68 -9.45 19.21 -5.79
N PRO A 69 -8.71 18.09 -5.85
CA PRO A 69 -8.54 17.37 -7.10
C PRO A 69 -9.89 16.79 -7.54
N LYS A 70 -10.06 16.58 -8.85
CA LYS A 70 -11.21 15.85 -9.40
C LYS A 70 -11.23 14.43 -8.84
N ASN A 71 -10.09 13.75 -8.93
CA ASN A 71 -9.89 12.39 -8.45
C ASN A 71 -8.56 12.32 -7.68
N LEU A 72 -8.58 11.67 -6.52
CA LEU A 72 -7.39 11.30 -5.77
C LEU A 72 -7.42 9.80 -5.51
N LYS A 73 -6.62 9.07 -6.28
CA LYS A 73 -6.45 7.62 -6.12
C LYS A 73 -5.26 7.34 -5.21
N LEU A 74 -5.46 6.47 -4.24
CA LEU A 74 -4.42 5.92 -3.38
C LEU A 74 -4.43 4.40 -3.53
N GLU A 75 -3.24 3.81 -3.67
CA GLU A 75 -3.06 2.36 -3.70
C GLU A 75 -1.96 1.95 -2.73
N VAL A 76 -2.13 0.80 -2.08
CA VAL A 76 -1.11 0.10 -1.30
C VAL A 76 -0.81 -1.20 -2.02
N SER A 77 0.45 -1.37 -2.43
CA SER A 77 0.92 -2.58 -3.08
C SER A 77 1.80 -3.37 -2.12
N SER A 78 1.44 -4.63 -1.86
CA SER A 78 2.18 -5.57 -1.03
C SER A 78 2.67 -6.75 -1.88
N TRP A 79 3.90 -7.18 -1.67
CA TRP A 79 4.56 -8.16 -2.53
C TRP A 79 5.42 -9.14 -1.75
N ILE A 80 5.58 -10.33 -2.33
CA ILE A 80 6.42 -11.42 -1.80
C ILE A 80 7.28 -11.99 -2.91
N SER A 81 8.60 -11.97 -2.74
CA SER A 81 9.56 -12.72 -3.58
C SER A 81 9.98 -14.02 -2.90
N GLY A 82 10.34 -15.02 -3.69
CA GLY A 82 10.58 -16.38 -3.20
C GLY A 82 10.26 -17.42 -4.25
N ILE A 83 10.25 -18.68 -3.85
CA ILE A 83 9.91 -19.80 -4.72
C ILE A 83 8.38 -19.97 -4.78
N GLY A 84 7.86 -20.47 -5.91
CA GLY A 84 6.42 -20.62 -6.12
C GLY A 84 5.67 -19.31 -6.33
N SER A 85 4.37 -19.40 -6.62
CA SER A 85 3.49 -18.23 -6.78
C SER A 85 3.03 -17.73 -5.42
N PRO A 86 2.91 -16.41 -5.20
CA PRO A 86 2.31 -15.88 -3.99
C PRO A 86 0.80 -16.15 -3.97
N SER A 87 0.23 -16.24 -2.78
CA SER A 87 -1.21 -16.21 -2.55
C SER A 87 -1.54 -15.23 -1.42
N PHE A 88 -2.76 -14.70 -1.42
CA PHE A 88 -3.19 -13.67 -0.46
C PHE A 88 -4.58 -13.93 0.09
N GLN A 89 -4.80 -13.50 1.33
CA GLN A 89 -6.12 -13.54 1.95
C GLN A 89 -6.92 -12.32 1.51
N VAL A 90 -8.08 -12.55 0.89
CA VAL A 90 -9.01 -11.50 0.45
C VAL A 90 -10.42 -11.92 0.87
N GLY A 91 -11.07 -11.12 1.72
CA GLY A 91 -12.45 -11.39 2.17
C GLY A 91 -12.63 -12.73 2.89
N GLY A 92 -11.56 -13.25 3.54
CA GLY A 92 -11.57 -14.55 4.21
C GLY A 92 -11.12 -15.73 3.34
N GLU A 93 -10.97 -15.55 2.03
CA GLU A 93 -10.56 -16.60 1.09
C GLU A 93 -9.11 -16.42 0.62
N ILE A 94 -8.46 -17.52 0.22
CA ILE A 94 -7.12 -17.49 -0.39
C ILE A 94 -7.26 -17.28 -1.90
N LYS A 95 -6.61 -16.25 -2.42
CA LYS A 95 -6.62 -15.84 -3.84
C LYS A 95 -5.21 -15.79 -4.42
N TYR A 96 -5.11 -15.95 -5.74
CA TYR A 96 -3.84 -16.03 -6.47
C TYR A 96 -3.73 -14.94 -7.55
N ASP A 97 -4.84 -14.57 -8.18
CA ASP A 97 -4.94 -13.49 -9.16
C ASP A 97 -6.38 -12.91 -9.19
N GLY A 98 -6.55 -11.75 -9.81
CA GLY A 98 -7.87 -11.20 -10.14
C GLY A 98 -8.22 -9.90 -9.42
N LYS A 99 -9.46 -9.44 -9.62
CA LYS A 99 -10.02 -8.23 -9.01
C LYS A 99 -11.17 -8.59 -8.08
N PHE A 100 -11.24 -7.95 -6.92
CA PHE A 100 -12.13 -8.31 -5.83
C PHE A 100 -12.79 -7.07 -5.24
N SER A 101 -14.11 -7.15 -5.10
CA SER A 101 -14.92 -6.14 -4.40
C SER A 101 -15.02 -6.46 -2.91
N ALA A 102 -13.88 -6.74 -2.26
CA ALA A 102 -13.84 -7.13 -0.85
C ALA A 102 -14.09 -5.97 0.14
N LYS A 103 -14.43 -4.78 -0.37
CA LYS A 103 -14.70 -3.57 0.43
C LYS A 103 -16.11 -3.07 0.17
N ALA A 104 -16.78 -2.59 1.22
CA ALA A 104 -18.14 -2.06 1.16
C ALA A 104 -18.25 -0.73 0.38
N SER A 105 -17.13 -0.09 0.03
CA SER A 105 -17.13 1.18 -0.71
C SER A 105 -17.02 0.94 -2.22
N ALA A 106 -17.94 1.55 -2.99
CA ALA A 106 -17.97 1.47 -4.45
C ALA A 106 -16.69 2.00 -5.14
N ASN A 107 -15.90 2.80 -4.42
CA ASN A 107 -14.67 3.42 -4.93
C ASN A 107 -13.40 2.77 -4.38
N ALA A 108 -13.54 1.63 -3.69
CA ALA A 108 -12.44 0.86 -3.15
C ALA A 108 -12.41 -0.54 -3.77
N GLY A 109 -11.21 -1.11 -3.87
CA GLY A 109 -11.06 -2.43 -4.47
C GLY A 109 -9.74 -3.06 -4.11
N ILE A 110 -9.76 -4.39 -4.02
CA ILE A 110 -8.57 -5.21 -3.82
C ILE A 110 -8.33 -5.98 -5.12
N SER A 111 -7.09 -6.13 -5.55
CA SER A 111 -6.72 -6.97 -6.69
C SER A 111 -5.38 -7.63 -6.45
N ILE A 112 -5.12 -8.70 -7.18
CA ILE A 112 -3.78 -9.25 -7.34
C ILE A 112 -3.40 -9.05 -8.81
N ASP A 113 -2.36 -8.25 -9.03
CA ASP A 113 -1.92 -7.90 -10.39
C ASP A 113 -1.18 -9.08 -11.07
N SER A 114 -0.82 -8.91 -12.34
CA SER A 114 -0.11 -9.93 -13.11
C SER A 114 1.29 -10.26 -12.58
N ASN A 115 1.85 -9.40 -11.71
CA ASN A 115 3.14 -9.62 -11.05
C ASN A 115 2.97 -10.35 -9.71
N GLY A 116 1.73 -10.67 -9.31
CA GLY A 116 1.42 -11.28 -8.03
C GLY A 116 1.49 -10.30 -6.86
N TYR A 117 1.27 -9.01 -7.11
CA TYR A 117 1.19 -8.01 -6.04
C TYR A 117 -0.24 -7.84 -5.59
N LEU A 118 -0.46 -7.91 -4.27
CA LEU A 118 -1.72 -7.53 -3.68
C LEU A 118 -1.82 -6.01 -3.68
N VAL A 119 -2.79 -5.48 -4.41
CA VAL A 119 -3.05 -4.05 -4.53
C VAL A 119 -4.39 -3.75 -3.89
N ASP A 120 -4.37 -2.93 -2.85
CA ASP A 120 -5.57 -2.35 -2.27
C ASP A 120 -5.66 -0.88 -2.67
N SER A 121 -6.84 -0.46 -3.10
CA SER A 121 -7.05 0.85 -3.72
C SER A 121 -8.29 1.55 -3.19
N ILE A 122 -8.23 2.87 -3.17
CA ILE A 122 -9.38 3.75 -2.95
C ILE A 122 -9.26 4.95 -3.87
N THR A 123 -10.39 5.40 -4.42
CA THR A 123 -10.48 6.65 -5.18
C THR A 123 -11.40 7.61 -4.43
N SER A 124 -10.84 8.75 -4.03
CA SER A 124 -11.58 9.84 -3.42
C SER A 124 -11.91 10.88 -4.49
N TYR A 125 -13.18 11.26 -4.60
CA TYR A 125 -13.66 12.19 -5.62
C TYR A 125 -13.89 13.56 -5.01
N ASN A 126 -13.43 14.62 -5.68
CA ASN A 126 -13.56 16.00 -5.22
C ASN A 126 -13.12 16.19 -3.75
N HIS A 127 -12.06 15.51 -3.35
CA HIS A 127 -11.57 15.50 -1.98
C HIS A 127 -10.04 15.51 -1.94
N LYS A 128 -9.47 16.25 -1.00
CA LYS A 128 -8.00 16.41 -0.88
C LYS A 128 -7.31 15.22 -0.28
N TYR A 129 -8.04 14.42 0.48
CA TYR A 129 -7.49 13.32 1.27
C TYR A 129 -8.01 11.99 0.77
N ALA A 130 -7.14 10.98 0.82
CA ALA A 130 -7.50 9.58 0.70
C ALA A 130 -6.69 8.75 1.69
N GLY A 131 -7.31 7.71 2.25
CA GLY A 131 -6.70 6.86 3.27
C GLY A 131 -7.09 5.40 3.12
N ILE A 132 -6.13 4.52 3.38
CA ILE A 132 -6.32 3.08 3.49
C ILE A 132 -5.73 2.63 4.81
N ASP A 133 -6.56 2.03 5.66
CA ASP A 133 -6.08 1.16 6.74
C ASP A 133 -6.11 -0.27 6.21
N TYR A 134 -4.97 -0.95 6.29
CA TYR A 134 -4.81 -2.26 5.69
C TYR A 134 -4.33 -3.29 6.70
N GLU A 135 -4.86 -4.50 6.54
CA GLU A 135 -4.41 -5.71 7.19
C GLU A 135 -4.43 -6.83 6.16
N PHE A 136 -3.25 -7.28 5.74
CA PHE A 136 -3.10 -8.28 4.70
C PHE A 136 -2.30 -9.47 5.20
N ASN A 137 -2.65 -10.65 4.68
CA ASN A 137 -1.89 -11.87 4.86
C ASN A 137 -1.58 -12.45 3.49
N GLY A 138 -0.36 -12.92 3.31
CA GLY A 138 0.05 -13.63 2.10
C GLY A 138 0.98 -14.79 2.41
N TRP A 139 1.05 -15.73 1.48
CA TRP A 139 1.85 -16.94 1.58
C TRP A 139 2.70 -17.14 0.34
N LYS A 140 3.89 -17.73 0.51
CA LYS A 140 4.77 -18.14 -0.58
C LYS A 140 5.66 -19.30 -0.15
N TYR A 141 6.04 -20.16 -1.10
CA TYR A 141 6.96 -21.25 -0.82
C TYR A 141 8.38 -20.69 -0.65
N LYS A 142 8.87 -20.59 0.59
CA LYS A 142 10.19 -20.01 0.93
C LYS A 142 10.39 -18.58 0.43
N VAL A 143 10.13 -17.62 1.30
CA VAL A 143 10.26 -16.18 1.09
C VAL A 143 11.72 -15.78 1.08
N THR A 144 12.10 -14.96 0.11
CA THR A 144 13.43 -14.34 0.06
C THR A 144 13.39 -12.87 0.46
N LYS A 145 12.35 -12.15 0.04
CA LYS A 145 12.08 -10.75 0.41
C LYS A 145 10.58 -10.49 0.34
N PHE A 146 10.15 -9.45 1.02
CA PHE A 146 8.78 -8.97 1.00
C PHE A 146 8.80 -7.47 1.28
N GLY A 147 7.69 -6.80 0.98
CA GLY A 147 7.58 -5.39 1.28
C GLY A 147 6.24 -4.82 0.88
N SER A 148 6.13 -3.50 1.05
CA SER A 148 4.99 -2.73 0.57
C SER A 148 5.42 -1.30 0.24
N TRP A 149 4.65 -0.67 -0.64
CA TRP A 149 4.73 0.76 -0.92
C TRP A 149 3.32 1.29 -1.19
N ALA A 150 3.16 2.61 -1.09
CA ALA A 150 1.95 3.29 -1.52
C ALA A 150 2.21 4.11 -2.79
N SER A 151 1.23 4.16 -3.67
CA SER A 151 1.19 5.05 -4.83
C SER A 151 -0.04 5.96 -4.72
N ALA A 152 0.09 7.21 -5.17
CA ALA A 152 -1.05 8.08 -5.30
C ALA A 152 -1.04 8.81 -6.64
N ARG A 153 -2.24 9.04 -7.18
CA ARG A 153 -2.47 9.81 -8.40
C ARG A 153 -3.56 10.83 -8.15
N ALA A 154 -3.24 12.10 -8.38
CA ALA A 154 -4.17 13.21 -8.32
C ALA A 154 -4.46 13.70 -9.74
N GLU A 155 -5.73 13.77 -10.12
CA GLU A 155 -6.20 14.41 -11.35
C GLU A 155 -6.83 15.75 -11.00
N TYR A 156 -6.32 16.82 -11.61
CA TYR A 156 -6.68 18.19 -11.27
C TYR A 156 -6.69 19.09 -12.52
N GLY A 157 -7.49 20.16 -12.46
CA GLY A 157 -7.76 20.96 -13.66
C GLY A 157 -8.37 20.13 -14.80
N LYS A 158 -8.32 20.66 -16.03
CA LYS A 158 -8.99 20.02 -17.18
C LYS A 158 -8.27 18.76 -17.68
N TRP A 159 -6.93 18.74 -17.61
CA TRP A 159 -6.08 17.67 -18.17
C TRP A 159 -4.76 17.44 -17.41
N LYS A 160 -4.63 17.92 -16.16
CA LYS A 160 -3.40 17.73 -15.39
C LYS A 160 -3.53 16.52 -14.47
N ALA A 161 -2.43 15.80 -14.31
CA ALA A 161 -2.30 14.76 -13.32
C ALA A 161 -0.91 14.79 -12.68
N SER A 162 -0.82 14.43 -11.41
CA SER A 162 0.43 14.20 -10.72
C SER A 162 0.40 12.83 -10.07
N ASN A 163 1.56 12.21 -9.93
CA ASN A 163 1.72 10.94 -9.25
C ASN A 163 2.86 11.06 -8.22
N ILE A 164 2.76 10.27 -7.16
CA ILE A 164 3.80 10.17 -6.13
C ILE A 164 3.85 8.74 -5.57
N LEU A 165 5.03 8.30 -5.17
CA LEU A 165 5.28 7.01 -4.53
C LEU A 165 5.86 7.26 -3.14
N SER A 166 5.39 6.54 -2.12
CA SER A 166 5.89 6.69 -0.74
C SER A 166 7.38 6.33 -0.61
N ASN A 167 7.86 5.38 -1.42
CA ASN A 167 9.26 4.96 -1.48
C ASN A 167 10.07 5.66 -2.58
N SER A 168 9.60 6.80 -3.09
CA SER A 168 10.33 7.58 -4.10
C SER A 168 11.72 7.94 -3.58
N SER A 169 12.77 7.75 -4.39
CA SER A 169 14.12 8.21 -4.06
C SER A 169 14.29 9.73 -4.22
N PHE A 170 13.54 10.34 -5.15
CA PHE A 170 13.67 11.75 -5.51
C PHE A 170 12.85 12.67 -4.60
N TYR A 171 11.67 12.23 -4.18
CA TYR A 171 10.72 13.02 -3.38
C TYR A 171 10.71 12.62 -1.92
N LYS A 172 11.67 11.79 -1.49
CA LYS A 172 11.77 11.31 -0.10
C LYS A 172 11.93 12.48 0.86
N VAL A 173 11.16 12.47 1.94
CA VAL A 173 11.31 13.41 3.05
C VAL A 173 11.39 12.67 4.38
N SER A 174 12.03 13.28 5.38
CA SER A 174 12.02 12.77 6.76
C SER A 174 10.74 13.16 7.51
N LYS A 175 10.10 14.25 7.07
CA LYS A 175 8.85 14.78 7.62
C LYS A 175 8.12 15.54 6.51
N LEU A 176 6.80 15.43 6.47
CA LEU A 176 5.94 16.17 5.55
C LEU A 176 5.76 17.62 6.02
N SER A 177 5.65 18.54 5.06
CA SER A 177 5.36 19.95 5.34
C SER A 177 3.91 20.20 5.72
N GLU A 178 2.99 19.31 5.31
CA GLU A 178 1.58 19.35 5.72
C GLU A 178 1.11 18.01 6.30
N SER A 179 0.12 18.07 7.21
CA SER A 179 -0.56 16.87 7.72
C SER A 179 -1.29 16.12 6.61
N LEU A 180 -1.33 14.79 6.71
CA LEU A 180 -2.11 13.92 5.82
C LEU A 180 -3.46 13.49 6.42
N GLU A 181 -3.72 13.87 7.66
CA GLU A 181 -5.03 13.67 8.30
C GLU A 181 -5.99 14.79 7.89
N GLU A 182 -7.28 14.46 7.82
CA GLU A 182 -8.37 15.38 7.49
C GLU A 182 -8.64 16.41 8.60
#